data_AF-A0A2G2E4E7-F1
#
_entry.id   AF-A0A2G2E4E7-F1
#
_cell.length_a   1.000
_cell.length_b   1.000
_cell.length_c   1.000
_cell.angle_alpha   90.00
_cell.angle_beta   90.00
_cell.angle_gamma   90.00
#
_symmetry.space_group_name_H-M   'P 1'
#
loop_
_entity.id
_entity.type
_entity.pdbx_description
1 polymer ?
#
loop_
_entity_poly.entity_id
_entity_poly.type
_entity_poly.pdbx_seq_one_letter_code
_entity_poly.pdbx_strand_id
1 'polypeptide(L)'
;MTEKEQELLENLFDSLDRLFDRHCRIYDVHDLMVATEIALKSLGSTIELAKDINGLKPIIRSERSEEDKREQALTVTDSLRLRLNDILPED
;
A
#
# COMPACT_ATOMS: atom_id res chain seq x y z
N MET A 1 2.49 -10.20 15.61
CA MET A 1 3.21 -9.22 14.78
C MET A 1 4.47 -8.85 15.53
N THR A 2 5.62 -8.84 14.85
CA THR A 2 6.89 -8.35 15.38
C THR A 2 6.98 -6.83 15.23
N GLU A 3 7.82 -6.16 16.02
CA GLU A 3 8.05 -4.70 15.93
C GLU A 3 8.45 -4.27 14.50
N LYS A 4 9.27 -5.07 13.82
CA LYS A 4 9.69 -4.78 12.43
C LYS A 4 8.56 -4.92 11.42
N GLU A 5 7.71 -5.93 11.57
CA GLU A 5 6.54 -6.07 10.70
C GLU A 5 5.59 -4.89 10.89
N GLN A 6 5.37 -4.48 12.15
CA GLN A 6 4.55 -3.34 12.47
C GLN A 6 5.08 -2.07 11.81
N GLU A 7 6.36 -1.75 11.99
CA GLU A 7 7.00 -0.57 11.39
C GLU A 7 6.87 -0.56 9.86
N LEU A 8 7.02 -1.71 9.20
CA LEU A 8 6.85 -1.84 7.75
C LEU A 8 5.41 -1.57 7.29
N LEU A 9 4.43 -1.99 8.08
CA LEU A 9 3.00 -1.84 7.79
C LEU A 9 2.50 -0.43 8.12
N GLU A 10 3.01 0.20 9.18
CA GLU A 10 2.75 1.61 9.53
C GLU A 10 3.27 2.53 8.43
N ASN A 11 4.52 2.34 8.00
CA ASN A 11 5.09 3.10 6.88
C ASN A 11 4.26 2.96 5.59
N LEU A 12 3.73 1.76 5.34
CA LEU A 12 2.85 1.52 4.20
C LEU A 12 1.50 2.23 4.38
N PHE A 13 0.89 2.15 5.58
CA PHE A 13 -0.37 2.80 5.91
C PHE A 13 -0.27 4.32 5.73
N ASP A 14 0.80 4.94 6.26
CA ASP A 14 1.13 6.35 6.07
C ASP A 14 1.23 6.73 4.60
N SER A 15 1.83 5.88 3.76
CA SER A 15 1.96 6.14 2.32
C SER A 15 0.62 6.10 1.59
N LEU A 16 -0.28 5.21 2.01
CA LEU A 16 -1.65 5.14 1.48
C LEU A 16 -2.46 6.39 1.86
N ASP A 17 -2.28 6.90 3.08
CA ASP A 17 -2.91 8.15 3.53
C ASP A 17 -2.36 9.36 2.76
N ARG A 18 -1.04 9.42 2.54
CA ARG A 18 -0.44 10.46 1.71
C ARG A 18 -0.90 10.40 0.25
N LEU A 19 -1.24 9.22 -0.28
CA LEU A 19 -1.85 9.10 -1.60
C LEU A 19 -3.26 9.71 -1.62
N PHE A 20 -4.03 9.50 -0.56
CA PHE A 20 -5.36 10.10 -0.38
C PHE A 20 -5.26 11.63 -0.32
N ASP A 21 -4.30 12.16 0.44
CA ASP A 21 -4.06 13.60 0.61
C ASP A 21 -3.30 14.25 -0.57
N ARG A 22 -3.04 13.51 -1.65
CA ARG A 22 -2.33 13.98 -2.86
C ARG A 22 -0.87 14.41 -2.60
N HIS A 23 -0.26 13.91 -1.53
CA HIS A 23 1.14 14.16 -1.17
C HIS A 23 2.12 13.13 -1.74
N CYS A 24 1.62 12.06 -2.35
CA CYS A 24 2.41 10.94 -2.88
C CYS A 24 1.93 10.52 -4.28
N ARG A 25 2.82 10.00 -5.14
CA ARG A 25 2.43 9.42 -6.42
C ARG A 25 2.14 7.94 -6.27
N ILE A 26 1.26 7.41 -7.13
CA ILE A 26 0.88 5.98 -7.12
C ILE A 26 2.10 5.08 -7.35
N TYR A 27 3.06 5.53 -8.15
CA TYR A 27 4.33 4.81 -8.36
C TYR A 27 5.09 4.62 -7.05
N ASP A 28 5.21 5.67 -6.25
CA ASP A 28 5.93 5.63 -4.97
C ASP A 28 5.25 4.67 -3.98
N VAL A 29 3.91 4.69 -3.94
CA VAL A 29 3.12 3.73 -3.15
C VAL A 29 3.34 2.30 -3.61
N HIS A 30 3.27 2.05 -4.91
CA HIS A 30 3.46 0.71 -5.45
C HIS A 30 4.87 0.18 -5.17
N ASP A 31 5.90 1.00 -5.34
CA ASP A 31 7.28 0.60 -5.07
C ASP A 31 7.49 0.33 -3.58
N LEU A 32 6.91 1.14 -2.70
CA LEU A 32 6.90 0.87 -1.26
C LEU A 32 6.17 -0.45 -0.94
N MET A 33 5.00 -0.70 -1.51
CA MET A 33 4.26 -1.97 -1.30
C MET A 33 5.08 -3.18 -1.72
N VAL A 34 5.77 -3.11 -2.85
CA VAL A 34 6.66 -4.18 -3.32
C VAL A 34 7.82 -4.38 -2.35
N ALA A 35 8.45 -3.31 -1.87
CA ALA A 35 9.52 -3.40 -0.89
C ALA A 35 9.04 -3.99 0.45
N THR A 36 7.88 -3.56 0.94
CA THR A 36 7.25 -4.08 2.15
C THR A 36 6.93 -5.57 2.02
N GLU A 37 6.35 -6.02 0.90
CA GLU A 37 6.07 -7.44 0.64
C GLU A 37 7.34 -8.30 0.68
N ILE A 38 8.43 -7.81 0.09
CA ILE A 38 9.72 -8.51 0.11
C ILE A 38 10.26 -8.60 1.54
N ALA A 39 10.20 -7.50 2.28
CA ALA A 39 10.65 -7.44 3.66
C ALA A 39 9.83 -8.38 4.57
N LEU A 40 8.50 -8.36 4.47
CA LEU A 40 7.59 -9.25 5.20
C LEU A 40 7.89 -10.73 4.93
N LYS A 41 8.11 -11.11 3.67
CA LYS A 41 8.52 -12.47 3.30
C LYS A 41 9.85 -12.87 3.93
N SER A 42 10.82 -11.97 3.95
CA SER A 42 12.13 -12.23 4.57
C SER A 42 12.04 -12.44 6.08
N LEU A 43 11.04 -11.83 6.72
CA LEU A 43 10.73 -11.99 8.15
C LEU A 43 9.88 -13.24 8.45
N GLY A 44 9.41 -13.96 7.43
CA GLY A 44 8.50 -15.10 7.59
C GLY A 44 7.07 -14.71 7.92
N SER A 45 6.66 -13.48 7.60
CA SER A 45 5.31 -12.98 7.82
C SER A 45 4.27 -13.75 7.00
N THR A 46 3.06 -13.89 7.54
CA THR A 46 1.90 -14.43 6.81
C THR A 46 1.09 -13.35 6.10
N ILE A 47 1.48 -12.08 6.22
CA ILE A 47 0.77 -10.96 5.58
C ILE A 47 1.15 -10.91 4.10
N GLU A 48 0.13 -10.94 3.24
CA GLU A 48 0.29 -10.90 1.79
C GLU A 48 -0.26 -9.59 1.21
N LEU A 49 0.58 -8.88 0.46
CA LEU A 49 0.26 -7.67 -0.29
C LEU A 49 0.21 -7.90 -1.80
N ALA A 50 0.51 -9.12 -2.27
CA ALA A 50 0.62 -9.45 -3.69
C ALA A 50 -0.66 -9.11 -4.49
N LYS A 51 -1.84 -9.28 -3.90
CA LYS A 51 -3.12 -8.92 -4.53
C LYS A 51 -3.21 -7.41 -4.77
N ASP A 52 -2.88 -6.63 -3.76
CA ASP A 52 -2.99 -5.17 -3.78
C ASP A 52 -1.94 -4.56 -4.74
N ILE A 53 -0.71 -5.09 -4.73
CA ILE A 53 0.35 -4.76 -5.69
C ILE A 53 -0.11 -5.02 -7.14
N ASN A 54 -0.68 -6.20 -7.39
CA ASN A 54 -1.14 -6.55 -8.73
C ASN A 54 -2.35 -5.71 -9.18
N GLY A 55 -3.17 -5.23 -8.25
CA GLY A 55 -4.27 -4.30 -8.53
C GLY A 55 -3.79 -2.93 -9.01
N LEU A 56 -2.65 -2.44 -8.53
CA LEU A 56 -2.10 -1.14 -8.92
C LEU A 56 -1.39 -1.15 -10.28
N LYS A 57 -0.77 -2.27 -10.68
CA LYS A 57 -0.05 -2.40 -11.96
C LYS A 57 -0.82 -1.92 -13.20
N PRO A 58 -2.08 -2.34 -13.45
CA PRO A 58 -2.82 -1.87 -14.63
C PRO A 58 -3.15 -0.37 -14.58
N ILE A 59 -3.36 0.18 -13.38
CA ILE A 59 -3.66 1.61 -13.19
C ILE A 59 -2.42 2.45 -13.55
N ILE A 60 -1.27 2.06 -13.00
CA ILE A 60 0.03 2.69 -13.23
C ILE A 60 0.35 2.73 -14.73
N ARG A 61 0.18 1.60 -15.43
CA ARG A 61 0.46 1.43 -16.86
C ARG A 61 -0.58 2.05 -17.79
N SER A 62 -1.70 2.54 -17.27
CA SER A 62 -2.73 3.15 -18.11
C SER A 62 -2.27 4.52 -18.65
N GLU A 63 -2.81 4.93 -19.79
CA GLU A 63 -2.57 6.26 -20.38
C GLU A 63 -3.52 7.34 -19.84
N ARG A 64 -4.19 7.05 -18.70
CA ARG A 64 -5.12 7.99 -18.06
C ARG A 64 -4.39 9.13 -17.38
N SER A 65 -5.13 10.18 -17.03
CA SER A 65 -4.59 11.29 -16.25
C SER A 65 -4.14 10.82 -14.85
N GLU A 66 -3.20 11.54 -14.25
CA GLU A 66 -2.73 11.22 -12.89
C GLU A 66 -3.86 11.32 -11.85
N GLU A 67 -4.85 12.20 -12.06
CA GLU A 67 -6.04 12.31 -11.23
C GLU A 67 -6.92 11.05 -11.32
N ASP A 68 -7.25 10.61 -12.54
CA ASP A 68 -8.04 9.39 -12.75
C ASP A 68 -7.33 8.14 -12.22
N LYS A 69 -6.01 8.08 -12.37
CA LYS A 69 -5.21 6.99 -11.83
C LYS A 69 -5.29 6.99 -10.31
N ARG A 70 -5.21 8.16 -9.68
CA ARG A 70 -5.25 8.28 -8.22
C ARG A 70 -6.60 7.83 -7.68
N GLU A 71 -7.70 8.27 -8.27
CA GLU A 71 -9.04 7.86 -7.86
C GLU A 71 -9.24 6.33 -7.94
N GLN A 72 -8.74 5.71 -9.01
CA GLN A 72 -8.76 4.25 -9.14
C GLN A 72 -7.84 3.56 -8.14
N ALA A 73 -6.65 4.11 -7.90
CA ALA A 73 -5.71 3.57 -6.93
C ALA A 73 -6.34 3.60 -5.53
N LEU A 74 -6.93 4.72 -5.12
CA LEU A 74 -7.65 4.85 -3.85
C LEU A 74 -8.75 3.78 -3.71
N THR A 75 -9.52 3.56 -4.78
CA THR A 75 -10.56 2.52 -4.79
C THR A 75 -9.99 1.12 -4.60
N VAL A 76 -8.88 0.79 -5.29
CA VAL A 76 -8.26 -0.54 -5.22
C VAL A 76 -7.55 -0.77 -3.88
N THR A 77 -6.95 0.27 -3.30
CA THR A 77 -6.21 0.17 -2.03
C THR A 77 -7.09 0.38 -0.80
N ASP A 78 -8.35 0.75 -0.94
CA ASP A 78 -9.27 0.99 0.19
C ASP A 78 -9.36 -0.23 1.12
N SER A 79 -9.52 -1.42 0.52
CA SER A 79 -9.55 -2.68 1.29
C SER A 79 -8.26 -2.96 2.06
N LEU A 80 -7.10 -2.50 1.55
CA LEU A 80 -5.84 -2.61 2.26
C LEU A 80 -5.77 -1.60 3.40
N ARG A 81 -6.19 -0.34 3.21
CA ARG A 81 -6.26 0.66 4.29
C ARG A 81 -7.11 0.16 5.45
N LEU A 82 -8.30 -0.38 5.17
CA LEU A 82 -9.17 -0.96 6.20
C LEU A 82 -8.49 -2.12 6.93
N ARG A 83 -7.87 -3.05 6.20
CA ARG A 83 -7.13 -4.17 6.80
C ARG A 83 -5.98 -3.71 7.68
N LEU A 84 -5.24 -2.68 7.27
CA LEU A 84 -4.13 -2.14 8.05
C LEU A 84 -4.63 -1.45 9.32
N ASN A 85 -5.71 -0.68 9.21
CA ASN A 85 -6.37 -0.04 10.36
C ASN A 85 -6.86 -1.05 11.41
N ASP A 86 -7.28 -2.26 10.98
CA ASP A 86 -7.74 -3.31 11.90
C ASP A 86 -6.60 -4.04 12.64
N ILE A 87 -5.39 -4.09 12.05
CA ILE A 87 -4.26 -4.88 12.60
C ILE A 87 -3.20 -4.01 13.28
N LEU A 88 -3.10 -2.74 12.90
CA LEU A 88 -2.22 -1.78 13.55
C LEU A 88 -2.91 -1.29 14.82
N PRO A 89 -2.18 -1.18 15.94
CA PRO A 89 -2.75 -0.63 17.16
C PRO A 89 -3.19 0.83 16.92
N GLU A 90 -4.34 1.20 17.46
CA GLU A 90 -4.69 2.61 17.64
C GLU A 90 -3.71 3.18 18.67
N ASP A 91 -2.95 4.22 18.30
CA ASP A 91 -2.09 4.99 19.22
C ASP A 91 -2.90 5.57 20.41
#